data_AF-A0A6V7J7C4-F1
#
_entry.id   AF-A0A6V7J7C4-F1
#
_cell.length_a   1.000
_cell.length_b   1.000
_cell.length_c   1.000
_cell.angle_alpha   90.00
_cell.angle_beta   90.00
_cell.angle_gamma   90.00
#
_symmetry.space_group_name_H-M   'P 1'
#
loop_
_entity.id
_entity.type
_entity.pdbx_description
1 polymer ?
#
loop_
_entity_poly.entity_id
_entity_poly.type
_entity_poly.pdbx_seq_one_letter_code
_entity_poly.pdbx_strand_id
1 'polypeptide(L)'
;PNMGYRVFNTWMGDPSKLILLEAILNVIQKDNLLEKVTKVGNYTLDQLKTLEKENSSIINSTRGRGTFIAFNGATPEVRDKIVKKLLTK
;
A
#
# COMPACT_ATOMS: atom_id res chain seq x y z
N PRO A 1 -35.05 -12.46 -6.80
CA PRO A 1 -34.82 -12.79 -5.38
C PRO A 1 -36.14 -12.72 -4.58
N ASN A 2 -36.54 -13.82 -3.91
CA ASN A 2 -37.90 -13.97 -3.34
C ASN A 2 -38.11 -13.35 -1.95
N MET A 3 -37.13 -12.62 -1.40
CA MET A 3 -37.25 -11.89 -0.12
C MET A 3 -36.48 -10.57 -0.24
N GLY A 4 -37.15 -9.46 0.08
CA GLY A 4 -36.50 -8.14 0.19
C GLY A 4 -35.54 -8.07 1.39
N TYR A 5 -34.69 -7.05 1.43
CA TYR A 5 -33.81 -6.74 2.57
C TYR A 5 -32.78 -7.82 2.96
N ARG A 6 -32.46 -8.78 2.09
CA ARG A 6 -31.38 -9.75 2.33
C ARG A 6 -30.00 -9.12 2.54
N VAL A 7 -29.79 -7.93 1.99
CA VAL A 7 -28.60 -7.11 2.20
C VAL A 7 -29.07 -5.77 2.73
N PHE A 8 -29.16 -5.65 4.06
CA PHE A 8 -29.60 -4.45 4.75
C PHE A 8 -28.80 -4.28 6.04
N ASN A 9 -28.46 -3.04 6.38
CA ASN A 9 -27.92 -2.66 7.68
C ASN A 9 -28.59 -1.37 8.15
N THR A 10 -28.49 -1.06 9.45
CA THR A 10 -29.19 0.05 10.12
C THR A 10 -28.98 1.41 9.44
N TRP A 11 -27.80 1.64 8.86
CA TRP A 11 -27.43 2.94 8.33
C TRP A 11 -27.61 3.05 6.82
N MET A 12 -27.67 1.92 6.10
CA MET A 12 -27.64 1.86 4.64
C MET A 12 -26.49 2.68 4.01
N GLY A 13 -25.38 2.82 4.74
CA GLY A 13 -24.27 3.70 4.39
C GLY A 13 -24.34 5.06 5.09
N ASP A 14 -23.18 5.69 5.27
CA ASP A 14 -23.08 7.01 5.92
C ASP A 14 -22.97 8.11 4.84
N PRO A 15 -23.93 9.05 4.75
CA PRO A 15 -23.90 10.14 3.76
C PRO A 15 -22.62 10.96 3.78
N SER A 16 -22.01 11.17 4.97
CA SER A 16 -20.76 11.93 5.07
C SER A 16 -19.59 11.20 4.41
N LYS A 17 -19.58 9.86 4.49
CA LYS A 17 -18.57 9.02 3.83
C LYS A 17 -18.74 9.03 2.31
N LEU A 18 -19.96 9.16 1.80
CA LEU A 18 -20.21 9.28 0.37
C LEU A 18 -19.64 10.58 -0.20
N ILE A 19 -19.87 11.71 0.47
CA ILE A 19 -19.29 13.00 0.06
C ILE A 19 -17.76 12.96 0.10
N LEU A 20 -17.20 12.36 1.16
CA LEU A 20 -15.75 12.17 1.26
C LEU A 20 -15.20 11.28 0.13
N LEU A 21 -15.88 10.16 -0.17
CA LEU A 21 -15.50 9.25 -1.24
C LEU A 21 -15.52 9.97 -2.60
N GLU A 22 -16.55 10.76 -2.88
CA GLU A 22 -16.65 11.56 -4.10
C GLU A 22 -15.46 12.52 -4.23
N ALA A 23 -15.12 13.26 -3.16
CA ALA A 23 -13.96 14.14 -3.16
C ALA A 23 -12.64 13.38 -3.41
N ILE A 24 -12.46 12.21 -2.79
CA ILE A 24 -11.28 11.35 -3.00
C ILE A 24 -11.20 10.88 -4.47
N LEU A 25 -12.31 10.41 -5.04
CA LEU A 25 -12.36 9.94 -6.42
C LEU A 25 -12.05 11.08 -7.41
N ASN A 26 -12.59 12.27 -7.16
CA ASN A 26 -12.33 13.45 -7.97
C ASN A 26 -10.84 13.80 -7.98
N VAL A 27 -10.16 13.76 -6.83
CA VAL A 27 -8.72 13.99 -6.74
C VAL A 27 -7.92 12.88 -7.46
N ILE A 28 -8.30 11.61 -7.27
CA ILE A 28 -7.64 10.48 -7.94
C ILE A 28 -7.66 10.65 -9.46
N GLN A 29 -8.80 11.06 -10.02
CA GLN A 29 -8.96 11.27 -11.46
C GLN A 29 -8.26 12.54 -11.93
N LYS A 30 -8.51 13.69 -11.29
CA LYS A 30 -7.95 15.00 -11.66
C LYS A 30 -6.42 14.98 -11.69
N ASP A 31 -5.80 14.37 -10.69
CA ASP A 31 -4.35 14.35 -10.53
C ASP A 31 -3.71 13.08 -11.13
N ASN A 32 -4.50 12.23 -11.78
CA ASN A 32 -4.09 10.98 -12.40
C ASN A 32 -3.21 10.11 -11.47
N LEU A 33 -3.69 9.93 -10.23
CA LEU A 33 -2.90 9.35 -9.15
C LEU A 33 -2.55 7.88 -9.41
N LEU A 34 -3.35 7.14 -10.17
CA LEU A 34 -3.05 5.75 -10.53
C LEU A 34 -1.83 5.62 -11.43
N GLU A 35 -1.63 6.55 -12.38
CA GLU A 35 -0.42 6.58 -13.20
C GLU A 35 0.80 6.94 -12.33
N LYS A 36 0.65 7.90 -11.42
CA LYS A 36 1.71 8.28 -10.47
C LYS A 36 2.10 7.12 -9.56
N VAL A 37 1.13 6.38 -9.02
CA VAL A 37 1.34 5.17 -8.21
C VAL A 37 2.11 4.11 -9.00
N THR A 38 1.78 3.92 -10.28
CA THR A 38 2.51 3.00 -11.16
C THR A 38 3.97 3.44 -11.36
N LYS A 39 4.19 4.71 -11.73
CA LYS A 39 5.53 5.26 -12.00
C LYS A 39 6.42 5.21 -10.76
N VAL A 40 5.95 5.77 -9.64
CA VAL A 40 6.72 5.84 -8.39
C VAL A 40 6.87 4.44 -7.78
N GLY A 41 5.84 3.60 -7.87
CA GLY A 41 5.88 2.23 -7.41
C GLY A 41 6.94 1.39 -8.11
N ASN A 42 7.00 1.45 -9.45
CA ASN A 42 8.02 0.74 -10.24
C ASN A 42 9.42 1.22 -9.88
N TYR A 43 9.64 2.54 -9.84
CA TYR A 43 10.93 3.11 -9.43
C TYR A 43 11.35 2.61 -8.04
N THR A 44 10.45 2.69 -7.06
CA THR A 44 10.73 2.27 -5.67
C THR A 44 11.05 0.77 -5.60
N LEU A 45 10.28 -0.06 -6.32
CA LEU A 45 10.50 -1.50 -6.37
C LEU A 45 11.85 -1.86 -6.99
N ASP A 46 12.23 -1.19 -8.07
CA ASP A 46 13.51 -1.43 -8.74
C ASP A 46 14.70 -1.02 -7.87
N GLN A 47 14.59 0.12 -7.15
CA GLN A 47 15.63 0.52 -6.19
C GLN A 47 15.75 -0.46 -5.02
N LEU A 48 14.63 -0.96 -4.48
CA LEU A 48 14.66 -1.97 -3.42
C LEU A 48 15.27 -3.29 -3.89
N LYS A 49 15.02 -3.70 -5.14
CA LYS A 49 15.68 -4.89 -5.73
C LYS A 49 17.18 -4.69 -5.90
N THR A 50 17.64 -3.49 -6.22
CA THR A 50 19.07 -3.16 -6.25
C THR A 50 19.68 -3.27 -4.86
N LEU A 51 19.03 -2.67 -3.85
CA LEU A 51 19.46 -2.77 -2.45
C LEU A 51 19.49 -4.23 -1.95
N GLU A 52 18.53 -5.06 -2.36
CA GLU A 52 18.51 -6.49 -2.05
C GLU A 52 19.73 -7.22 -2.64
N LYS A 53 20.12 -6.92 -3.88
CA LYS A 53 21.31 -7.52 -4.49
C LYS A 53 22.59 -7.14 -3.75
N GLU A 54 22.69 -5.87 -3.33
CA GLU A 54 23.84 -5.36 -2.59
C GLU A 54 23.92 -5.87 -1.15
N ASN A 55 22.77 -6.18 -0.54
CA ASN A 55 22.65 -6.53 0.89
C ASN A 55 21.85 -7.83 1.10
N SER A 56 22.10 -8.84 0.27
CA SER A 56 21.34 -10.11 0.24
C SER A 56 21.37 -10.90 1.55
N SER A 57 22.36 -10.64 2.41
CA SER A 57 22.46 -11.21 3.77
C SER A 57 21.57 -10.51 4.80
N ILE A 58 21.02 -9.33 4.48
CA ILE A 58 20.23 -8.49 5.39
C ILE A 58 18.76 -8.45 4.97
N ILE A 59 18.50 -8.25 3.67
CA ILE A 59 17.14 -8.19 3.12
C ILE A 59 16.99 -9.14 1.93
N ASN A 60 15.78 -9.67 1.73
CA ASN A 60 15.46 -10.53 0.59
C ASN A 60 13.97 -10.47 0.22
N SER A 61 13.60 -11.15 -0.87
CA SER A 61 12.21 -11.38 -1.30
C SER A 61 11.41 -10.09 -1.56
N THR A 62 12.04 -9.10 -2.22
CA THR A 62 11.40 -7.83 -2.58
C THR A 62 10.27 -8.04 -3.59
N ARG A 63 9.08 -7.55 -3.27
CA ARG A 63 7.86 -7.73 -4.08
C ARG A 63 6.87 -6.59 -3.87
N GLY A 64 5.97 -6.37 -4.82
CA GLY A 64 4.92 -5.38 -4.68
C GLY A 64 4.29 -4.97 -6.00
N ARG A 65 3.27 -4.11 -5.91
CA ARG A 65 2.61 -3.49 -7.07
C ARG A 65 2.20 -2.06 -6.72
N GLY A 66 2.54 -1.10 -7.57
CA GLY A 66 2.33 0.31 -7.25
C GLY A 66 3.07 0.67 -5.97
N THR A 67 2.42 1.38 -5.06
CA THR A 67 3.00 1.76 -3.77
C THR A 67 2.81 0.71 -2.67
N PHE A 68 2.19 -0.43 -2.97
CA PHE A 68 2.04 -1.54 -2.04
C PHE A 68 3.23 -2.51 -2.20
N ILE A 69 4.31 -2.22 -1.48
CA ILE A 69 5.61 -2.91 -1.62
C ILE A 69 6.07 -3.47 -0.27
N ALA A 70 6.73 -4.62 -0.29
CA ALA A 70 7.33 -5.28 0.87
C ALA A 70 8.66 -5.96 0.51
N PHE A 71 9.53 -6.09 1.52
CA PHE A 71 10.72 -6.93 1.51
C PHE A 71 10.84 -7.62 2.88
N ASN A 72 11.61 -8.69 2.95
CA ASN A 72 11.85 -9.42 4.19
C ASN A 72 13.21 -9.04 4.77
N GLY A 73 13.34 -9.04 6.09
CA GLY A 73 14.65 -9.18 6.74
C GLY A 73 15.10 -10.64 6.69
N ALA A 74 16.41 -10.89 6.65
CA ALA A 74 16.96 -12.25 6.64
C ALA A 74 16.50 -13.09 7.86
N THR A 75 16.27 -12.44 9.00
CA THR A 75 15.64 -13.05 10.19
C THR A 75 14.64 -12.06 10.84
N PRO A 76 13.73 -12.53 11.70
CA PRO A 76 12.84 -11.65 12.48
C PRO A 76 13.61 -10.59 13.27
N GLU A 77 14.75 -10.95 13.86
CA GLU A 77 15.60 -10.05 14.65
C GLU A 77 16.23 -8.97 13.77
N VAL A 78 16.65 -9.32 12.55
CA VAL A 78 17.15 -8.35 11.56
C VAL A 78 16.04 -7.40 11.14
N ARG A 79 14.84 -7.91 10.85
CA ARG A 79 13.65 -7.09 10.56
C ARG A 79 13.35 -6.11 11.69
N ASP A 80 13.35 -6.57 12.94
CA ASP A 80 13.09 -5.73 14.11
C ASP A 80 14.17 -4.66 14.31
N LYS A 81 15.44 -5.01 14.07
CA LYS A 81 16.55 -4.05 14.08
C LYS A 81 16.39 -2.98 13.00
N ILE A 82 16.00 -3.35 11.78
CA ILE A 82 15.76 -2.41 10.67
C ILE A 82 14.66 -1.43 11.07
N VAL A 83 13.49 -1.94 11.51
CA VAL A 83 12.35 -1.11 11.91
C VAL A 83 12.74 -0.17 13.06
N LYS A 84 13.42 -0.69 14.10
CA LYS A 84 13.87 0.14 15.23
C LYS A 84 14.80 1.25 14.79
N LYS A 85 15.77 0.96 13.90
CA LYS A 85 16.71 1.97 13.37
C LYS A 85 16.00 3.03 12.53
N LEU A 86 15.05 2.65 11.69
CA LEU A 86 14.30 3.58 10.83
C LEU A 86 13.32 4.48 11.62
N LEU A 87 12.90 4.06 12.82
CA LEU A 87 12.02 4.85 13.69
C LEU A 87 12.78 5.91 14.50
N THR A 88 14.07 5.68 14.78
CA THR A 88 14.95 6.69 15.40
C THR A 88 15.30 7.78 14.38
N LYS A 89 14.89 9.02 14.65
CA LYS A 89 15.26 10.20 13.86
C LYS A 89 16.74 10.55 14.00
#